data_AF-A0A5J6G8J1-F1
#
_entry.id   AF-A0A5J6G8J1-F1
#
_cell.length_a   1.000
_cell.length_b   1.000
_cell.length_c   1.000
_cell.angle_alpha   90.00
_cell.angle_beta   90.00
_cell.angle_gamma   90.00
#
_symmetry.space_group_name_H-M   'P 1'
#
loop_
_entity.id
_entity.type
_entity.pdbx_description
1 polymer ?
#
loop_
_entity_poly.entity_id
_entity_poly.type
_entity_poly.pdbx_seq_one_letter_code
_entity_poly.pdbx_strand_id
1 'polypeptide(L)' 'MICVVDPAADALSGEDSWAWHSAVATKVVESGEAWISPVRLAGRAALRMCLTSHLTGADDLTTLVDELDAARHAVGTPG' A
#
# COMPACT_ATOMS: atom_id res chain seq x y z
N MET A 1 11.69 -6.94 3.00
CA MET A 1 10.36 -6.41 3.36
C MET A 1 10.46 -4.90 3.44
N ILE A 2 9.54 -4.18 2.79
CA ILE A 2 9.48 -2.72 2.84
C ILE A 2 8.08 -2.34 3.32
N CYS A 3 8.01 -1.37 4.24
CA CYS A 3 6.76 -0.76 4.65
C CYS A 3 6.77 0.71 4.26
N VAL A 4 5.69 1.18 3.64
CA VAL A 4 5.52 2.57 3.21
C VAL A 4 4.26 3.14 3.82
N VAL A 5 4.29 4.44 4.07
CA VAL A 5 3.17 5.20 4.61
C VAL A 5 2.90 6.37 3.68
N ASP A 6 1.63 6.70 3.46
CA ASP A 6 1.27 7.97 2.85
C ASP A 6 1.30 9.08 3.92
N PRO A 7 2.07 10.16 3.74
CA PRO A 7 2.19 11.21 4.74
C PRO A 7 0.87 11.89 5.10
N ALA A 8 -0.05 12.05 4.14
CA ALA A 8 -1.34 12.66 4.40
C ALA A 8 -2.24 11.72 5.22
N ALA A 9 -2.18 10.41 4.95
CA ALA A 9 -2.93 9.41 5.72
C ALA A 9 -2.35 9.20 7.12
N ASP A 10 -1.04 9.34 7.33
CA ASP A 10 -0.39 9.21 8.65
C ASP A 10 -0.76 10.35 9.61
N ALA A 11 -1.17 11.50 9.08
CA ALA A 11 -1.63 12.65 9.86
C ALA A 11 -3.08 12.50 10.37
N LEU A 12 -3.83 11.51 9.87
CA LEU A 12 -5.20 11.22 10.30
C LEU A 12 -5.24 10.51 11.66
N SER A 13 -6.46 10.27 12.17
CA SER A 13 -6.65 9.36 13.29
C SER A 13 -6.13 7.96 12.95
N GLY A 14 -5.76 7.17 13.95
CA GLY A 14 -5.23 5.82 13.72
C GLY A 14 -6.20 4.87 12.98
N GLU A 15 -7.51 5.06 13.17
CA GLU A 15 -8.54 4.27 12.49
C GLU A 15 -8.78 4.77 11.06
N ASP A 16 -8.83 6.09 10.82
CA ASP A 16 -8.99 6.64 9.47
C ASP A 16 -7.76 6.34 8.60
N SER A 17 -6.55 6.48 9.18
CA SER A 17 -5.30 6.07 8.54
C SER A 17 -5.31 4.59 8.18
N TRP A 18 -5.79 3.73 9.08
CA TRP A 18 -5.91 2.29 8.84
C TRP A 18 -6.92 1.98 7.75
N ALA A 19 -8.09 2.62 7.76
CA ALA A 19 -9.13 2.43 6.76
C ALA A 19 -8.64 2.83 5.37
N TRP A 20 -7.96 3.98 5.26
CA TRP A 20 -7.41 4.45 3.99
C TRP A 20 -6.33 3.49 3.44
N HIS A 21 -5.33 3.11 4.25
CA HIS A 21 -4.31 2.16 3.80
C HIS A 21 -4.90 0.79 3.46
N SER A 22 -5.94 0.34 4.17
CA SER A 22 -6.64 -0.90 3.86
C SER A 22 -7.37 -0.82 2.51
N ALA A 23 -8.02 0.32 2.20
CA ALA A 23 -8.65 0.54 0.91
C ALA A 23 -7.64 0.53 -0.24
N VAL A 24 -6.46 1.14 -0.06
CA VAL A 24 -5.39 1.11 -1.05
C VAL A 24 -4.89 -0.32 -1.27
N ALA A 25 -4.64 -1.08 -0.20
CA ALA A 25 -4.23 -2.48 -0.33
C ALA A 25 -5.27 -3.32 -1.08
N THR A 26 -6.56 -3.14 -0.77
CA THR A 26 -7.65 -3.80 -1.50
C THR A 26 -7.60 -3.47 -2.98
N LYS A 27 -7.43 -2.19 -3.36
CA LYS A 27 -7.37 -1.79 -4.78
C LYS A 27 -6.18 -2.39 -5.51
N VAL A 28 -5.01 -2.44 -4.88
CA VAL A 28 -3.84 -3.13 -5.45
C VAL A 28 -4.12 -4.62 -5.65
N VAL A 29 -4.71 -5.30 -4.67
CA VAL A 29 -5.04 -6.74 -4.81
C VAL A 29 -6.13 -6.97 -5.88
N GLU A 30 -7.11 -6.09 -6.00
CA GLU A 30 -8.17 -6.14 -7.02
C GLU A 30 -7.63 -5.95 -8.45
N SER A 31 -6.45 -5.33 -8.63
CA SER A 31 -5.81 -5.22 -9.96
C SER A 31 -5.43 -6.58 -10.55
N GLY A 32 -5.09 -7.55 -9.69
CA GLY A 32 -4.54 -8.85 -10.09
C GLY A 32 -3.04 -8.85 -10.40
N GLU A 33 -2.38 -7.69 -10.42
CA GLU A 33 -0.98 -7.54 -10.84
C GLU A 33 0.00 -7.58 -9.65
N ALA A 34 -0.45 -7.22 -8.45
CA ALA A 34 0.38 -7.21 -7.26
C ALA A 34 -0.39 -7.59 -5.98
N TRP A 35 0.34 -8.10 -4.98
CA TRP A 35 -0.20 -8.40 -3.66
C TRP A 35 0.54 -7.62 -2.57
N ILE A 36 -0.17 -6.76 -1.85
CA ILE A 36 0.31 -6.06 -0.65
C ILE A 36 -0.65 -6.25 0.52
N SER A 37 -0.25 -5.82 1.72
CA SER A 37 -1.11 -5.90 2.91
C SER A 37 -0.99 -4.65 3.77
N PRO A 38 -2.09 -4.16 4.40
CA PRO A 38 -1.97 -3.16 5.45
C PRO A 38 -1.33 -3.79 6.69
N VAL A 39 -0.60 -2.99 7.47
CA VAL A 39 0.06 -3.41 8.71
C VAL A 39 0.07 -2.26 9.73
N ARG A 40 0.14 -2.59 11.02
CA ARG A 40 0.42 -1.60 12.08
C ARG A 40 1.85 -1.78 12.57
N LEU A 41 2.67 -0.74 12.42
CA LEU A 41 4.04 -0.67 12.94
C LEU A 41 4.08 0.33 14.09
N ALA A 42 4.36 -0.14 15.30
CA ALA A 42 4.33 0.67 16.52
C ALA A 42 3.02 1.50 16.65
N GLY A 43 1.88 0.89 16.28
CA GLY A 43 0.56 1.52 16.30
C GLY A 43 0.19 2.37 15.08
N ARG A 44 1.13 2.64 14.17
CA ARG A 44 0.89 3.44 12.94
C ARG A 44 0.51 2.55 11.76
N ALA A 45 -0.50 2.94 11.00
CA ALA A 45 -0.91 2.22 9.80
C ALA A 45 0.11 2.42 8.67
N ALA A 46 0.38 1.37 7.90
CA ALA A 46 1.28 1.38 6.74
C ALA A 46 0.88 0.29 5.75
N LEU A 47 1.44 0.33 4.54
CA LEU A 47 1.39 -0.74 3.55
C LEU A 47 2.68 -1.54 3.56
N ARG A 48 2.57 -2.86 3.57
CA ARG A 48 3.70 -3.79 3.54
C ARG A 48 3.78 -4.53 2.21
N MET A 49 4.97 -4.48 1.61
CA MET A 49 5.35 -5.22 0.42
C MET A 49 6.36 -6.32 0.79
N CYS A 50 5.98 -7.57 0.51
CA CYS A 50 6.76 -8.76 0.81
C CYS A 50 7.48 -9.25 -0.45
N LEU A 51 8.64 -8.68 -0.74
CA LEU A 51 9.52 -9.15 -1.80
C LEU A 51 10.35 -10.33 -1.28
N THR A 52 9.87 -11.55 -1.52
CA THR A 52 10.50 -12.80 -1.03
C THR A 52 10.89 -13.76 -2.13
N SER A 53 10.36 -13.58 -3.35
CA SER A 53 10.71 -14.41 -4.50
C SER A 53 12.04 -13.96 -5.10
N HIS A 54 12.92 -14.92 -5.40
CA HIS A 54 14.18 -14.65 -6.11
C HIS A 54 13.97 -14.34 -7.59
N LEU A 55 12.76 -14.56 -8.11
CA LEU A 55 12.38 -14.22 -9.49
C LEU A 55 11.96 -12.75 -9.63
N THR A 56 11.66 -12.06 -8.53
CA THR A 56 11.25 -10.66 -8.56
C THR A 56 12.38 -9.79 -9.10
N GLY A 57 12.14 -9.16 -10.25
CA GLY A 57 13.06 -8.28 -10.95
C GLY A 57 12.64 -6.80 -10.90
N ALA A 58 13.36 -5.97 -11.64
CA ALA A 58 13.10 -4.53 -11.71
C ALA A 58 11.73 -4.19 -12.34
N ASP A 59 11.30 -4.98 -13.33
CA ASP A 59 10.02 -4.77 -14.00
C ASP A 59 8.84 -5.03 -13.05
N ASP A 60 8.90 -6.10 -12.24
CA ASP A 60 7.89 -6.38 -11.22
C ASP A 60 7.77 -5.25 -10.19
N LEU A 61 8.91 -4.65 -9.82
CA LEU A 61 8.92 -3.50 -8.90
C LEU A 61 8.31 -2.25 -9.54
N THR A 62 8.52 -2.06 -10.84
CA THR A 62 7.91 -0.95 -11.59
C THR A 62 6.39 -1.13 -11.64
N THR A 63 5.92 -2.33 -12.00
CA THR A 63 4.47 -2.67 -11.95
C THR A 63 3.89 -2.45 -10.56
N LEU A 64 4.58 -2.90 -9.50
CA LEU A 64 4.12 -2.68 -8.12
C LEU A 64 3.96 -1.19 -7.77
N VAL A 65 4.89 -0.34 -8.21
CA VAL A 65 4.82 1.11 -7.97
C VAL A 65 3.67 1.73 -8.76
N ASP A 66 3.51 1.36 -10.03
CA ASP A 66 2.44 1.87 -10.89
C ASP A 66 1.05 1.50 -10.35
N GLU A 67 0.86 0.24 -9.92
CA GLU A 67 -0.39 -0.22 -9.31
C GLU A 67 -0.68 0.44 -7.96
N LEU A 68 0.37 0.69 -7.17
CA LEU A 68 0.23 1.41 -5.91
C LEU A 68 -0.23 2.86 -6.14
N ASP A 69 0.34 3.54 -7.14
CA ASP A 69 -0.05 4.91 -7.47
C ASP A 69 -1.45 4.95 -8.08
N ALA A 70 -1.81 4.02 -8.96
CA ALA A 70 -3.16 3.90 -9.49
C ALA A 70 -4.19 3.66 -8.36
N ALA A 71 -3.89 2.76 -7.42
CA ALA A 71 -4.73 2.48 -6.27
C ALA A 71 -4.93 3.72 -5.38
N ARG A 72 -3.87 4.49 -5.10
CA ARG A 72 -3.96 5.75 -4.34
C ARG A 72 -4.87 6.77 -5.02
N HIS A 73 -4.74 6.94 -6.34
CA HIS A 73 -5.61 7.82 -7.10
C HIS A 73 -7.07 7.36 -7.07
N ALA A 74 -7.32 6.05 -7.14
CA ALA A 74 -8.65 5.48 -7.11
C ALA A 74 -9.35 5.60 -5.73
N VAL A 75 -8.59 5.44 -4.64
CA VAL A 75 -9.10 5.66 -3.27
C VAL A 75 -9.32 7.15 -3.01
N GLY A 76 -8.48 8.01 -3.60
CA GLY A 76 -8.51 9.45 -3.42
C GLY A 76 -7.74 9.92 -2.20
N THR A 77 -7.75 11.24 -1.99
CA THR A 77 -7.05 11.88 -0.87
C THR A 77 -7.53 11.33 0.47
N PRO A 78 -6.62 11.03 1.41
CA PRO A 78 -7.00 10.71 2.79
C PRO A 78 -7.87 11.83 3.37
N GLY A 79 -9.06 11.48 3.88
CA GLY A 79 -10.09 12.41 4.37
C GLY A 79 -10.14 12.50 5.89
#